data_AF-A0A352CCV8-F1
#
_entry.id   AF-A0A352CCV8-F1
#
_cell.length_a   1.000
_cell.length_b   1.000
_cell.length_c   1.000
_cell.angle_alpha   90.00
_cell.angle_beta   90.00
_cell.angle_gamma   90.00
#
_symmetry.space_group_name_H-M   'P 1'
#
loop_
_entity.id
_entity.type
_entity.pdbx_description
1 polymer ?
#
loop_
_entity_poly.entity_id
_entity_poly.type
_entity_poly.pdbx_seq_one_letter_code
_entity_poly.pdbx_strand_id
1 'polypeptide(L)' 'GGRLGSVLFYNPSMIWTDPLQILRVWDGGMSFHGGFLGVCLAVILVARAHKVPVLTLGDCAALATPFGLFFGRIANFIN' A
#
# COMPACT_ATOMS: atom_id res chain seq x y z
N GLY A 1 -2.08 2.72 3.31
CA GLY A 1 -2.22 2.54 1.86
C GLY A 1 -3.37 1.61 1.53
N GLY A 2 -3.11 0.30 1.38
CA GLY A 2 -4.08 -0.65 0.82
C GLY A 2 -5.42 -0.76 1.55
N ARG A 3 -5.42 -0.76 2.89
CA ARG A 3 -6.67 -0.79 3.67
C ARG A 3 -7.47 0.50 3.54
N LEU A 4 -6.82 1.65 3.71
CA LEU A 4 -7.46 2.96 3.52
C LEU A 4 -7.99 3.14 2.10
N GLY A 5 -7.26 2.71 1.08
CA GLY A 5 -7.76 2.72 -0.30
C GLY A 5 -8.93 1.77 -0.51
N SER A 6 -8.97 0.62 0.18
CA SER A 6 -10.14 -0.26 0.13
C SER A 6 -11.39 0.43 0.68
N VAL A 7 -11.27 1.09 1.83
CA VAL A 7 -12.36 1.83 2.46
C VAL A 7 -12.79 3.01 1.59
N LEU A 8 -11.85 3.84 1.13
CA LEU A 8 -12.17 5.06 0.37
C LEU A 8 -12.75 4.78 -1.02
N PHE A 9 -12.27 3.75 -1.72
CA PHE A 9 -12.69 3.47 -3.09
C PHE A 9 -13.84 2.48 -3.21
N TYR A 10 -13.97 1.53 -2.26
CA TYR A 10 -14.93 0.43 -2.40
C TYR A 10 -16.02 0.43 -1.32
N ASN A 11 -15.73 0.89 -0.10
CA ASN A 11 -16.69 0.87 1.01
C ASN A 11 -16.67 2.16 1.85
N PRO A 12 -16.95 3.34 1.25
CA PRO A 12 -16.83 4.62 1.94
C PRO A 12 -17.85 4.81 3.07
N SER A 13 -18.99 4.10 3.02
CA SER A 13 -20.00 4.10 4.07
C SER A 13 -19.47 3.58 5.42
N MET A 14 -18.45 2.72 5.41
CA MET A 14 -17.80 2.15 6.60
C MET A 14 -17.21 3.21 7.53
N ILE A 15 -16.85 4.38 6.99
CA ILE A 15 -16.32 5.51 7.76
C ILE A 15 -17.33 6.01 8.79
N TRP A 16 -18.62 5.93 8.47
CA TRP A 16 -19.70 6.48 9.28
C TRP A 16 -20.42 5.42 10.11
N THR A 17 -20.43 4.16 9.66
CA THR A 17 -21.14 3.08 10.34
C THR A 17 -20.31 2.36 11.39
N ASP A 18 -19.02 2.10 11.12
CA ASP A 18 -18.11 1.47 12.08
C ASP A 18 -16.65 1.85 11.76
N PRO A 19 -16.19 3.03 12.22
CA PRO A 19 -14.85 3.52 11.90
C PRO A 19 -13.74 2.62 12.46
N LEU A 20 -14.01 1.80 13.49
CA LEU A 20 -13.02 0.87 14.04
C LEU A 20 -12.72 -0.29 13.08
N GLN A 21 -13.64 -0.65 12.18
CA GLN A 21 -13.38 -1.66 11.15
C GLN A 21 -12.26 -1.26 10.19
N ILE A 22 -11.99 0.03 10.03
CA ILE A 22 -10.89 0.50 9.16
C ILE A 22 -9.54 -0.07 9.63
N LEU A 23 -9.36 -0.27 10.95
CA LEU A 23 -8.15 -0.82 11.54
C LEU A 23 -8.07 -2.36 11.48
N ARG A 24 -9.19 -3.04 11.24
CA ARG A 24 -9.27 -4.51 11.14
C ARG A 24 -8.73 -4.98 9.79
N VAL A 25 -7.41 -5.07 9.69
CA VAL A 25 -6.71 -5.50 8.47
C VAL A 25 -6.85 -7.00 8.19
N TRP A 26 -7.25 -7.80 9.18
CA TRP A 26 -7.43 -9.25 9.08
C TRP A 26 -8.76 -9.67 8.45
N ASP A 27 -9.75 -8.78 8.37
CA ASP A 27 -11.05 -9.03 7.73
C ASP A 27 -10.94 -9.06 6.18
N GLY A 28 -9.73 -8.95 5.64
CA GLY A 28 -9.49 -8.82 4.21
C GLY A 28 -9.77 -7.39 3.70
N GLY A 29 -10.13 -7.25 2.43
CA GLY A 29 -10.42 -5.93 1.83
C GLY A 29 -9.18 -5.05 1.74
N MET A 30 -8.26 -5.41 0.83
CA MET A 30 -7.06 -4.64 0.52
C MET A 30 -7.13 -4.13 -0.92
N SER A 31 -6.91 -2.83 -1.12
CA SER A 31 -6.81 -2.24 -2.46
C SER A 31 -5.37 -2.19 -2.93
N PHE A 32 -5.10 -2.75 -4.12
CA PHE A 32 -3.79 -2.62 -4.77
C PHE A 32 -3.46 -1.15 -5.06
N HIS A 33 -4.39 -0.40 -5.66
CA HIS A 33 -4.20 1.02 -5.99
C HIS A 33 -3.92 1.86 -4.74
N GLY A 34 -4.65 1.62 -3.65
CA GLY A 34 -4.38 2.25 -2.36
C GLY A 34 -3.02 1.88 -1.77
N GLY A 35 -2.59 0.63 -1.97
CA GLY A 35 -1.26 0.16 -1.60
C GLY A 35 -0.17 0.91 -2.36
N PHE A 36 -0.26 0.91 -3.68
CA PHE A 36 0.70 1.57 -4.58
C PHE A 36 0.82 3.07 -4.30
N LEU A 37 -0.29 3.80 -4.24
CA LEU A 37 -0.30 5.23 -3.95
C LEU A 37 0.29 5.52 -2.56
N GLY A 38 0.01 4.64 -1.58
CA GLY A 38 0.61 4.72 -0.25
C GLY A 38 2.14 4.58 -0.27
N VAL A 39 2.68 3.68 -1.08
CA VAL A 39 4.14 3.50 -1.24
C VAL A 39 4.76 4.71 -1.95
N CYS A 40 4.15 5.23 -3.02
CA CYS A 40 4.63 6.43 -3.69
C CYS A 40 4.72 7.63 -2.73
N LEU A 41 3.68 7.84 -1.92
CA LEU A 41 3.69 8.89 -0.90
C LEU A 41 4.78 8.65 0.15
N ALA A 42 4.96 7.41 0.63
CA ALA A 42 6.00 7.09 1.59
C ALA A 42 7.41 7.40 1.04
N VAL A 43 7.70 7.02 -0.22
CA VAL A 43 8.97 7.34 -0.87
C VAL A 43 9.20 8.85 -0.94
N ILE A 44 8.18 9.62 -1.35
CA ILE A 44 8.29 11.09 -1.44
C ILE A 44 8.53 11.71 -0.06
N LEU A 45 7.78 11.29 0.96
CA LEU A 45 7.87 11.84 2.31
C LEU A 45 9.20 11.52 2.97
N VAL A 46 9.67 10.27 2.87
CA VAL A 46 10.96 9.84 3.41
C VAL A 46 12.10 10.53 2.68
N ALA A 47 12.06 10.60 1.35
CA ALA A 47 13.09 11.28 0.58
C ALA A 47 13.22 12.77 0.99
N ARG A 48 12.08 13.45 1.18
CA ARG A 48 12.06 14.84 1.65
C ARG A 48 12.55 14.99 3.09
N ALA A 49 12.16 14.09 4.00
CA ALA A 49 12.59 14.12 5.40
C ALA A 49 14.11 13.94 5.54
N HIS A 50 14.71 13.09 4.71
CA HIS A 50 16.14 12.81 4.70
C HIS A 50 16.95 13.67 3.70
N LYS A 51 16.31 14.62 3.01
CA LYS A 51 16.92 15.51 2.00
C LYS A 51 17.67 14.75 0.89
N VAL A 52 17.15 13.60 0.48
CA VAL A 52 17.68 12.82 -0.65
C VAL A 52 16.79 12.97 -1.89
N PRO A 53 17.32 12.76 -3.11
CA PRO A 53 16.50 12.82 -4.32
C PRO A 53 15.43 11.73 -4.31
N VAL A 54 14.17 12.14 -4.56
CA VAL A 54 13.01 11.23 -4.59
C VAL A 54 13.21 10.08 -5.57
N LEU A 55 13.75 10.38 -6.76
CA LEU A 55 13.97 9.39 -7.81
C LEU A 55 15.00 8.34 -7.39
N THR A 56 16.09 8.74 -6.74
CA THR A 56 17.11 7.79 -6.24
C THR A 56 16.51 6.83 -5.20
N LEU A 57 15.71 7.32 -4.27
CA LEU A 57 15.04 6.45 -3.30
C LEU A 57 13.98 5.55 -3.99
N GLY A 58 13.30 6.10 -5.00
CA GLY A 58 12.39 5.35 -5.87
C GLY A 58 13.07 4.22 -6.61
N ASP A 59 14.26 4.45 -7.18
CA ASP A 59 15.05 3.43 -7.88
C ASP A 59 15.46 2.30 -6.92
N CYS A 60 15.86 2.63 -5.70
CA CYS A 60 16.12 1.63 -4.66
C CYS A 60 14.86 0.80 -4.33
N ALA A 61 13.69 1.44 -4.22
CA ALA A 61 12.43 0.75 -4.00
C ALA A 61 12.03 -0.13 -5.21
N ALA A 62 12.30 0.32 -6.43
CA ALA A 62 12.08 -0.43 -7.65
C ALA A 62 12.94 -1.71 -7.68
N LEU A 63 14.20 -1.64 -7.23
CA LEU A 63 15.06 -2.82 -7.11
C LEU A 63 14.53 -3.87 -6.09
N ALA A 64 13.84 -3.42 -5.04
CA ALA A 64 13.23 -4.32 -4.06
C ALA A 64 11.88 -4.92 -4.51
N THR A 65 11.20 -4.28 -5.47
CA THR A 65 9.86 -4.66 -5.93
C THR A 65 9.76 -6.08 -6.50
N PRO A 66 10.75 -6.61 -7.28
CA PRO A 66 10.71 -7.97 -7.81
C PRO A 66 10.53 -9.06 -6.75
N PHE A 67 11.14 -8.89 -5.57
CA PHE A 67 10.98 -9.87 -4.48
C PHE A 67 9.54 -9.91 -3.97
N GLY A 68 8.92 -8.74 -3.76
CA GLY A 68 7.51 -8.66 -3.38
C GLY A 68 6.58 -9.28 -4.42
N LEU A 69 6.81 -9.00 -5.71
CA LEU A 69 6.04 -9.60 -6.80
C LEU A 69 6.25 -11.11 -6.91
N PHE A 70 7.48 -11.60 -6.73
CA PHE A 70 7.81 -13.02 -6.74
C PHE A 70 7.02 -13.78 -5.66
N PHE A 71 7.09 -13.32 -4.41
CA PHE A 71 6.33 -13.95 -3.33
C PHE A 71 4.82 -13.85 -3.53
N GLY A 72 4.32 -12.70 -4.03
CA GLY A 72 2.91 -12.56 -4.37
C GLY A 72 2.45 -13.55 -5.46
N ARG A 73 3.30 -13.80 -6.46
CA ARG A 73 3.00 -14.77 -7.52
C ARG A 73 3.03 -16.21 -7.03
N ILE A 74 3.93 -16.57 -6.12
CA ILE A 74 3.92 -17.89 -5.47
C ILE A 74 2.62 -18.06 -4.66
N ALA A 75 2.23 -17.06 -3.87
CA ALA A 75 0.98 -17.12 -3.10
C ALA A 75 -0.25 -17.30 -4.01
N ASN A 76 -0.31 -16.57 -5.14
CA ASN A 76 -1.38 -16.72 -6.13
C ASN A 76 -1.38 -18.08 -6.83
N PHE A 77 -0.24 -18.78 -6.90
CA PHE A 77 -0.17 -20.12 -7.48
C PHE A 77 -0.67 -21.19 -6.49
N ILE A 78 -0.48 -20.96 -5.20
CA ILE A 78 -0.89 -21.90 -4.14
C ILE A 78 -2.40 -21.79 -3.84
N ASN A 79 -2.99 -20.60 -3.98
CA ASN A 79 -4.39 -20.30 -3.68
C ASN A 79 -5.33 -20.58 -4.84
#